data_AF-A0A7Z9U8X6-F1
#
_entry.id   AF-A0A7Z9U8X6-F1
#
_cell.length_a   1.000
_cell.length_b   1.000
_cell.length_c   1.000
_cell.angle_alpha   90.00
_cell.angle_beta   90.00
_cell.angle_gamma   90.00
#
_symmetry.space_group_name_H-M   'P 1'
#
loop_
_entity.id
_entity.type
_entity.pdbx_description
1 polymer ?
#
loop_
_entity_poly.entity_id
_entity_poly.type
_entity_poly.pdbx_seq_one_letter_code
_entity_poly.pdbx_strand_id
1 'polypeptide(L)' 'MCGWLQDKYGMRWQIVPQITVDILQGTDFEKRKRAMEAMVQMVKFDVSVLEAL' A
#
# COMPACT_ATOMS: atom_id res chain seq x y z
N MET A 1 1.31 -6.98 6.44
CA MET A 1 2.11 -5.84 6.94
C MET A 1 2.55 -5.00 5.74
N CYS A 2 1.68 -4.12 5.26
CA CYS A 2 1.90 -3.00 4.32
C CYS A 2 3.08 -3.13 3.32
N GLY A 3 3.16 -4.17 2.50
CA GLY A 3 4.20 -4.27 1.47
C GLY A 3 5.56 -4.79 1.94
N TRP A 4 5.73 -5.11 3.24
CA TRP A 4 7.01 -5.54 3.81
C TRP A 4 7.28 -7.02 3.56
N LEU A 5 8.47 -7.29 3.05
CA LEU A 5 9.01 -8.60 2.75
C LEU A 5 10.40 -8.73 3.34
N GLN A 6 10.81 -9.95 3.67
CA GLN A 6 12.17 -10.27 4.06
C GLN A 6 12.78 -11.15 2.98
N ASP A 7 13.96 -10.80 2.49
CA ASP A 7 14.68 -11.64 1.53
C ASP A 7 15.45 -12.78 2.21
N LYS A 8 16.11 -13.61 1.40
CA LYS A 8 16.88 -14.76 1.89
C LYS A 8 18.09 -14.40 2.78
N TYR A 9 18.50 -13.13 2.80
CA TYR A 9 19.61 -12.62 3.60
C TYR A 9 19.15 -11.88 4.86
N GLY A 10 17.84 -11.80 5.10
CA GLY A 10 17.28 -11.10 6.24
C GLY A 10 17.07 -9.60 6.00
N MET A 11 17.30 -9.10 4.78
CA MET A 11 17.04 -7.70 4.46
C MET A 11 15.55 -7.47 4.26
N ARG A 12 15.05 -6.38 4.84
CA ARG A 12 13.64 -6.00 4.74
C ARG A 12 13.43 -5.06 3.57
N TRP A 13 12.49 -5.42 2.71
CA TRP A 13 12.11 -4.68 1.54
C TRP A 13 10.66 -4.26 1.66
N GLN A 14 10.36 -3.03 1.26
CA GLN A 14 8.98 -2.60 1.09
C GLN A 14 8.72 -2.36 -0.39
N ILE A 15 7.76 -3.10 -0.95
CA ILE A 15 7.33 -2.89 -2.33
C ILE A 15 6.15 -1.93 -2.30
N VAL A 16 6.38 -0.70 -2.75
CA VAL A 16 5.41 0.41 -2.71
C VAL A 16 5.03 0.81 -4.13
N PRO A 17 3.83 0.45 -4.63
CA PRO A 17 3.33 0.88 -5.93
C PRO A 17 3.12 2.40 -5.98
N GLN A 18 3.37 3.02 -7.14
CA GLN A 18 3.21 4.47 -7.31
C GLN A 18 1.84 4.98 -6.86
N ILE A 19 0.76 4.26 -7.19
CA ILE A 19 -0.61 4.65 -6.81
C ILE A 19 -0.80 4.81 -5.30
N THR A 20 -0.08 4.04 -4.48
CA THR A 20 -0.18 4.17 -3.02
C THR A 20 0.33 5.53 -2.56
N VAL A 21 1.39 6.03 -3.19
CA VAL A 21 1.95 7.37 -2.94
C VAL A 21 0.96 8.43 -3.39
N ASP A 22 0.40 8.29 -4.59
CA ASP A 22 -0.54 9.26 -5.16
C ASP A 22 -1.82 9.37 -4.31
N ILE A 23 -2.35 8.25 -3.83
CA ILE A 23 -3.50 8.25 -2.92
C ILE A 23 -3.13 8.92 -1.60
N LEU A 24 -2.01 8.52 -0.98
CA LEU A 24 -1.60 9.05 0.34
C LEU A 24 -1.25 10.55 0.32
N GLN A 25 -0.74 11.05 -0.81
CA GLN A 25 -0.44 12.47 -1.02
C GLN A 25 -1.64 13.26 -1.58
N GLY A 26 -2.71 12.58 -1.99
CA GLY A 26 -3.93 13.20 -2.48
C GLY A 26 -4.66 14.02 -1.42
N THR A 27 -5.54 14.91 -1.89
CA THR A 27 -6.37 15.80 -1.06
C THR A 27 -7.64 15.13 -0.54
N ASP A 28 -8.05 13.99 -1.12
CA ASP A 28 -9.23 13.25 -0.70
C ASP A 28 -8.93 12.41 0.56
N PHE A 29 -9.37 12.94 1.69
CA PHE A 29 -9.17 12.32 3.00
C PHE A 29 -9.88 10.97 3.14
N GLU A 30 -11.09 10.82 2.60
CA GLU A 30 -11.86 9.58 2.73
C GLU A 30 -11.29 8.47 1.85
N LYS A 31 -10.82 8.82 0.64
CA LYS A 31 -10.07 7.91 -0.23
C LYS A 31 -8.79 7.43 0.46
N ARG A 32 -8.03 8.35 1.05
CA ARG A 32 -6.83 8.04 1.83
C ARG A 32 -7.09 7.08 2.98
N LYS A 33 -8.14 7.34 3.74
CA LYS A 33 -8.50 6.51 4.90
C LYS A 33 -8.84 5.07 4.47
N ARG A 34 -9.72 4.91 3.48
CA ARG A 34 -10.09 3.60 2.93
C ARG A 34 -8.89 2.84 2.36
N ALA A 35 -8.01 3.55 1.66
CA ALA A 35 -6.78 2.97 1.13
C ALA A 35 -5.83 2.52 2.24
N MET A 36 -5.62 3.32 3.29
CA MET A 36 -4.82 2.92 4.45
C MET A 36 -5.40 1.68 5.16
N GLU A 37 -6.72 1.64 5.38
CA GLU A 37 -7.40 0.50 6.00
C GLU A 37 -7.20 -0.79 5.19
N ALA A 38 -7.32 -0.71 3.86
CA ALA A 38 -7.06 -1.85 2.97
C ALA A 38 -5.58 -2.28 2.99
N MET A 39 -4.65 -1.32 2.95
CA MET A 39 -3.20 -1.58 2.93
C MET A 39 -2.69 -2.33 4.18
N VAL A 40 -3.27 -2.05 5.36
CA VAL A 40 -2.87 -2.71 6.62
C VAL A 40 -3.16 -4.21 6.58
N GLN A 41 -4.23 -4.62 5.91
CA GLN A 41 -4.62 -6.03 5.75
C GLN A 41 -3.77 -6.76 4.70
N MET A 42 -2.96 -6.04 3.91
CA MET A 42 -2.19 -6.61 2.80
C MET A 42 -0.72 -6.86 3.19
N VAL A 43 -0.14 -7.89 2.56
CA VAL A 43 1.32 -8.07 2.47
C VAL A 43 1.78 -7.69 1.07
N LYS A 44 1.13 -8.23 0.03
CA LYS A 44 1.27 -7.78 -1.35
C LYS A 44 0.13 -6.82 -1.67
N PHE A 45 0.43 -5.65 -2.20
CA PHE A 45 -0.60 -4.71 -2.63
C PHE A 45 -1.29 -5.18 -3.90
N ASP A 46 -2.61 -5.12 -3.90
CA ASP A 46 -3.43 -5.28 -5.09
C ASP A 46 -3.73 -3.89 -5.67
N VAL A 47 -3.11 -3.60 -6.82
CA VAL A 47 -3.24 -2.29 -7.47
C VAL A 47 -4.67 -2.04 -7.93
N SER A 48 -5.36 -3.06 -8.44
CA SER A 48 -6.73 -2.91 -8.94
C SER A 48 -7.72 -2.61 -7.81
N VAL A 49 -7.53 -3.22 -6.64
CA VAL A 49 -8.32 -2.88 -5.44
C VAL A 49 -8.05 -1.44 -5.02
N LEU A 50 -6.80 -0.99 -5.05
CA LEU A 50 -6.43 0.38 -4.66
C LEU A 50 -6.91 1.45 -5.66
N GLU A 51 -6.97 1.14 -6.96
CA GLU A 51 -7.51 2.00 -8.01
C GLU A 51 -9.02 2.22 -7.87
N ALA A 52 -9.74 1.19 -7.39
CA ALA A 52 -11.20 1.21 -7.25
C ALA A 52 -11.70 1.95 -6.01
N LEU A 53 -10.82 2.28 -5.05
CA LEU A 53 -11.15 3.04 -3.84
C LEU A 53 -11.26 4.53 -4.13
#